data_AF-A0A522BMY7-F1
#
_entry.id   AF-A0A522BMY7-F1
#
_cell.length_a   1.000
_cell.length_b   1.000
_cell.length_c   1.000
_cell.angle_alpha   90.00
_cell.angle_beta   90.00
_cell.angle_gamma   90.00
#
_symmetry.space_group_name_H-M   'P 1'
#
loop_
_entity.id
_entity.type
_entity.pdbx_description
1 polymer ?
#
loop_
_entity_poly.entity_id
_entity_poly.type
_entity_poly.pdbx_seq_one_letter_code
_entity_poly.pdbx_strand_id
1 'polypeptide(L)'
;MKAPLSPNSFWNGLNLVSRCPLCESVFDPLEAKVLGENDQSHLLHIHCRKCGHALLALVVVSRGGISSLGLVTDCTSEDALRFQGSRPIHTDDVIATHELLADGQEFVRVLQE
;
A
#
# COMPACT_ATOMS: atom_id res chain seq x y z
N MET A 1 -2.80 -28.94 9.62
CA MET A 1 -1.54 -28.20 9.82
C MET A 1 -0.84 -28.17 8.46
N LYS A 2 -0.75 -27.01 7.79
CA LYS A 2 -0.07 -26.90 6.50
C LYS A 2 1.25 -26.15 6.71
N ALA A 3 2.29 -26.62 6.03
CA ALA A 3 3.67 -26.17 6.22
C ALA A 3 3.86 -24.69 5.84
N PRO A 4 4.72 -23.96 6.56
CA PRO A 4 5.06 -22.58 6.23
C PRO A 4 5.78 -22.52 4.87
N LEU A 5 5.61 -21.41 4.17
CA LEU A 5 6.25 -21.17 2.88
C LEU A 5 7.78 -21.19 3.01
N SER A 6 8.44 -21.81 2.02
CA SER A 6 9.90 -21.80 1.98
C SER A 6 10.41 -20.41 1.54
N PRO A 7 11.59 -19.98 2.01
CA PRO A 7 12.16 -18.67 1.67
C PRO A 7 12.21 -18.37 0.16
N ASN A 8 12.31 -19.41 -0.69
CA ASN A 8 12.44 -19.28 -2.14
C ASN A 8 11.15 -18.80 -2.85
N SER A 9 9.95 -19.08 -2.32
CA SER A 9 8.71 -18.64 -2.99
C SER A 9 8.44 -17.15 -2.83
N PHE A 10 8.91 -16.53 -1.74
CA PHE A 10 8.79 -15.09 -1.51
C PHE A 10 9.64 -14.28 -2.49
N TRP A 11 10.92 -14.64 -2.65
CA TRP A 11 11.84 -13.98 -3.59
C TRP A 11 11.37 -14.06 -5.05
N ASN A 12 10.73 -15.17 -5.44
CA ASN A 12 10.14 -15.31 -6.77
C ASN A 12 8.93 -14.37 -6.97
N GLY A 13 8.15 -14.10 -5.92
CA GLY A 13 7.05 -13.14 -5.96
C GLY A 13 7.51 -11.68 -6.00
N LEU A 14 8.64 -11.36 -5.36
CA LEU A 14 9.27 -10.04 -5.44
C LEU A 14 9.66 -9.65 -6.87
N ASN A 15 10.03 -10.61 -7.72
CA ASN A 15 10.33 -10.33 -9.12
C ASN A 15 9.13 -9.74 -9.89
N LEU A 16 7.90 -10.10 -9.54
CA LEU A 16 6.68 -9.56 -10.17
C LEU A 16 6.48 -8.07 -9.89
N VAL A 17 7.00 -7.59 -8.75
CA VAL A 17 6.85 -6.21 -8.28
C VAL A 17 8.18 -5.47 -8.26
N SER A 18 9.16 -5.94 -9.05
CA SER A 18 10.54 -5.43 -9.09
C SER A 18 10.71 -4.14 -9.90
N ARG A 19 9.68 -3.67 -10.60
CA ARG A 19 9.74 -2.44 -11.41
C ARG A 19 8.62 -1.47 -11.04
N CYS A 20 8.95 -0.19 -11.06
CA CYS A 20 7.97 0.86 -10.89
C CYS A 20 7.02 0.92 -12.08
N PRO A 21 5.69 0.83 -11.90
CA PRO A 21 4.73 0.88 -13.01
C PRO A 21 4.61 2.27 -13.66
N LEU A 22 5.22 3.31 -13.08
CA LEU A 22 5.13 4.69 -13.60
C LEU A 22 6.37 5.12 -14.38
N CYS A 23 7.57 4.77 -13.91
CA CYS A 23 8.82 5.26 -14.49
C CYS A 23 9.82 4.14 -14.84
N GLU A 24 9.37 2.89 -14.69
CA GLU A 24 10.04 1.65 -15.08
C GLU A 24 11.41 1.38 -14.43
N SER A 25 11.80 2.21 -13.45
CA SER A 25 13.01 1.93 -12.67
C SER A 25 12.84 0.62 -11.91
N VAL A 26 13.91 -0.16 -11.88
CA VAL A 26 14.00 -1.36 -11.05
C VAL A 26 14.11 -0.91 -9.60
N PHE A 27 13.27 -1.47 -8.73
CA PHE A 27 13.37 -1.27 -7.30
C PHE A 27 14.53 -2.06 -6.72
N ASP A 28 15.18 -1.52 -5.70
CA ASP A 28 16.04 -2.31 -4.83
C ASP A 28 15.15 -3.14 -3.89
N PRO A 29 15.21 -4.48 -3.91
CA PRO A 29 14.43 -5.33 -3.00
C PRO A 29 14.66 -5.02 -1.52
N LEU A 30 15.81 -4.45 -1.14
CA LEU A 30 16.10 -4.02 0.23
C LEU A 30 15.28 -2.80 0.67
N GLU A 31 14.68 -2.07 -0.28
CA GLU A 31 13.83 -0.90 -0.01
C GLU A 31 12.36 -1.27 0.17
N ALA A 32 11.98 -2.53 -0.05
CA ALA A 32 10.64 -3.02 0.19
C ALA A 32 10.42 -3.25 1.70
N LYS A 33 9.45 -2.55 2.28
CA LYS A 33 9.02 -2.73 3.67
C LYS A 33 7.83 -3.68 3.73
N VAL A 34 7.97 -4.78 4.46
CA VAL A 34 6.84 -5.68 4.73
C VAL A 34 5.93 -5.03 5.76
N LEU A 35 4.68 -4.74 5.39
CA LEU A 35 3.67 -4.16 6.28
C LEU A 35 2.79 -5.22 6.95
N GLY A 36 2.69 -6.39 6.35
CA GLY A 36 1.94 -7.51 6.89
C GLY A 36 2.24 -8.78 6.14
N GLU A 37 2.12 -9.90 6.84
CA GLU A 37 2.29 -11.22 6.26
C GLU A 37 1.33 -12.23 6.89
N ASN A 38 0.97 -13.24 6.12
CA ASN A 38 0.34 -14.46 6.60
C ASN A 38 0.90 -15.65 5.80
N ASP A 39 0.40 -16.85 6.08
CA ASP A 39 0.89 -18.09 5.46
C ASP A 39 0.89 -18.10 3.92
N GLN A 40 0.14 -17.23 3.26
CA GLN A 40 -0.03 -17.23 1.80
C GLN A 40 0.13 -15.85 1.16
N SER A 41 0.40 -14.80 1.93
CA SER A 41 0.48 -13.46 1.36
C SER A 41 1.40 -12.53 2.12
N HIS A 42 2.00 -11.61 1.38
CA HIS A 42 2.84 -10.55 1.90
C HIS A 42 2.35 -9.22 1.34
N LEU A 43 2.11 -8.26 2.23
CA LEU A 43 1.82 -6.87 1.90
C LEU A 43 3.12 -6.08 2.00
N LEU A 44 3.54 -5.50 0.89
CA LEU A 44 4.79 -4.77 0.73
C LEU A 44 4.47 -3.30 0.43
N HIS A 45 5.25 -2.39 1.01
CA HIS A 45 5.31 -0.99 0.61
C HIS A 45 6.69 -0.71 0.02
N ILE A 46 6.73 -0.17 -1.19
CA ILE A 46 7.97 0.07 -1.94
C ILE A 46 7.98 1.52 -2.40
N HIS A 47 8.93 2.31 -1.92
CA HIS A 47 9.09 3.71 -2.33
C HIS A 47 10.01 3.82 -3.55
N CYS A 48 9.55 4.46 -4.62
CA CYS A 48 10.37 4.72 -5.80
C CYS A 48 11.23 5.97 -5.62
N ARG A 49 12.54 5.83 -5.43
CA ARG A 49 13.43 7.00 -5.33
C ARG A 49 13.52 7.85 -6.59
N LYS A 50 13.12 7.32 -7.76
CA LYS A 50 13.19 8.03 -9.05
C LYS A 50 12.01 8.98 -9.27
N CYS A 51 10.78 8.55 -8.99
CA CYS A 51 9.57 9.38 -9.19
C CYS A 51 8.85 9.77 -7.89
N GLY A 52 9.31 9.30 -6.74
CA GLY A 52 8.77 9.63 -5.41
C GLY A 52 7.45 8.94 -5.06
N HIS A 53 6.83 8.21 -5.98
CA HIS A 53 5.59 7.48 -5.69
C HIS A 53 5.89 6.16 -5.00
N ALA A 54 4.94 5.63 -4.26
CA ALA A 54 5.01 4.32 -3.64
C ALA A 54 4.14 3.28 -4.36
N LEU A 55 4.53 2.02 -4.23
CA LEU A 55 3.75 0.86 -4.62
C LEU A 55 3.38 0.09 -3.36
N LEU A 56 2.08 -0.05 -3.10
CA LEU A 56 1.55 -1.00 -2.14
C LEU A 56 1.23 -2.30 -2.88
N ALA A 57 2.01 -3.35 -2.64
CA ALA A 57 1.94 -4.62 -3.36
C ALA A 57 1.49 -5.75 -2.43
N LEU A 58 0.40 -6.43 -2.80
CA LEU A 58 -0.02 -7.69 -2.18
C LEU A 58 0.46 -8.84 -3.06
N VAL A 59 1.42 -9.62 -2.58
CA VAL A 59 1.90 -10.85 -3.22
C VAL A 59 1.20 -12.03 -2.57
N VAL A 60 0.48 -12.84 -3.34
CA VAL A 60 -0.21 -14.04 -2.87
C VAL A 60 0.44 -15.27 -3.48
N VAL A 61 0.87 -16.18 -2.62
CA VAL A 61 1.47 -17.47 -2.99
C VAL A 61 0.46 -18.57 -2.72
N SER A 62 -0.01 -19.20 -3.79
CA SER A 62 -0.96 -20.30 -3.74
C SER A 62 -0.40 -21.55 -4.41
N ARG A 63 -1.11 -22.68 -4.28
CA ARG A 63 -0.76 -23.92 -5.02
C ARG A 63 -0.86 -23.75 -6.54
N GLY A 64 -1.68 -22.81 -7.01
CA GLY A 64 -1.85 -22.52 -8.44
C GLY A 64 -0.80 -21.58 -9.02
N GLY A 65 0.11 -21.05 -8.19
CA GLY A 65 1.12 -20.09 -8.60
C GLY A 65 1.16 -18.86 -7.70
N ILE A 66 1.99 -17.89 -8.11
CA ILE A 66 2.17 -16.61 -7.44
C ILE A 66 1.40 -15.56 -8.23
N SER A 67 0.57 -14.77 -7.54
CA SER A 67 -0.08 -13.59 -8.09
C SER A 67 0.31 -12.34 -7.29
N SER A 68 0.23 -11.18 -7.93
CA SER A 68 0.50 -9.89 -7.29
C SER A 68 -0.56 -8.88 -7.68
N LEU A 69 -1.06 -8.13 -6.69
CA LEU A 69 -1.86 -6.94 -6.90
C LEU A 69 -1.04 -5.72 -6.46
N GLY A 70 -0.91 -4.72 -7.32
CA GLY A 70 -0.17 -3.49 -7.02
C GLY A 70 -1.08 -2.28 -7.05
N LEU A 71 -0.98 -1.43 -6.05
CA LEU A 71 -1.63 -0.13 -5.99
C LEU A 71 -0.56 0.96 -5.94
N VAL A 72 -0.56 1.83 -6.94
CA VAL A 72 0.27 3.05 -6.90
C VAL A 72 -0.37 4.03 -5.91
N THR A 73 0.44 4.58 -5.02
CA THR A 73 -0.03 5.47 -3.96
C THR A 73 1.05 6.49 -3.60
N ASP A 74 0.62 7.60 -3.02
CA ASP A 74 1.46 8.61 -2.36
C ASP A 74 1.61 8.35 -0.85
N CYS A 75 0.90 7.34 -0.31
CA CYS A 75 0.97 6.99 1.11
C CYS A 75 2.40 6.59 1.50
N THR A 76 2.86 7.09 2.66
CA THR A 76 4.02 6.50 3.35
C THR A 76 3.68 5.13 3.90
N SER A 77 4.68 4.37 4.35
CA SER A 77 4.42 3.09 5.01
C SER A 77 3.61 3.24 6.30
N GLU A 78 3.82 4.34 6.99
CA GLU A 78 3.13 4.74 8.23
C GLU A 78 1.68 5.12 7.93
N ASP A 79 1.42 5.84 6.83
CA ASP A 79 0.05 6.14 6.38
C ASP A 79 -0.72 4.88 6.03
N ALA A 80 -0.10 3.95 5.30
CA ALA A 80 -0.73 2.69 4.94
C ALA A 80 -1.17 1.89 6.18
N LEU A 81 -0.31 1.82 7.21
CA LEU A 81 -0.63 1.18 8.50
C LEU A 81 -1.72 1.95 9.27
N ARG A 82 -1.68 3.29 9.27
CA ARG A 82 -2.71 4.13 9.89
C ARG A 82 -4.08 3.93 9.24
N PHE A 83 -4.14 3.87 7.91
CA PHE A 83 -5.39 3.64 7.17
C PHE A 83 -5.93 2.23 7.36
N GLN A 84 -5.06 1.21 7.50
CA GLN A 84 -5.50 -0.15 7.79
C GLN A 84 -6.32 -0.25 9.10
N GLY A 85 -5.95 0.51 10.13
CA GLY A 85 -6.65 0.56 11.41
C GLY A 85 -7.80 1.57 11.48
N SER A 86 -7.97 2.40 10.44
CA SER A 86 -9.00 3.43 10.41
C SER A 86 -10.38 2.84 10.11
N ARG A 87 -11.45 3.48 10.60
CA ARG A 87 -12.81 3.11 10.21
C ARG A 87 -13.02 3.39 8.71
N PRO A 88 -13.85 2.58 8.02
CA PRO A 88 -14.27 2.90 6.67
C PRO A 88 -14.92 4.29 6.58
N ILE A 89 -14.79 4.90 5.41
CA ILE A 89 -15.50 6.14 5.08
C ILE A 89 -16.99 5.79 4.92
N HIS A 90 -17.83 6.52 5.65
CA HIS A 90 -19.29 6.41 5.62
C HIS A 90 -19.91 7.62 4.92
N THR A 91 -21.19 7.52 4.56
CA THR A 91 -21.93 8.59 3.88
C THR A 91 -21.90 9.90 4.65
N ASP A 92 -22.02 9.85 5.98
CA ASP A 92 -22.01 11.04 6.83
C ASP A 92 -20.67 11.78 6.77
N ASP A 93 -19.55 11.07 6.60
CA ASP A 93 -18.24 11.70 6.43
C ASP A 93 -18.17 12.52 5.15
N VAL A 94 -18.78 12.01 4.08
CA VAL A 94 -18.82 12.67 2.77
C VAL A 94 -19.69 13.92 2.85
N ILE A 95 -20.86 13.84 3.49
CA ILE A 95 -21.74 14.99 3.71
C ILE A 95 -21.05 16.05 4.57
N ALA A 96 -20.47 15.66 5.71
CA ALA A 96 -19.78 16.59 6.60
C ALA A 96 -18.59 17.27 5.90
N THR A 97 -17.83 16.53 5.10
CA THR A 97 -16.73 17.09 4.31
C THR A 97 -17.24 18.07 3.25
N HIS A 98 -18.35 17.75 2.57
CA HIS A 98 -18.96 18.66 1.59
C HIS A 98 -19.44 19.98 2.23
N GLU A 99 -20.13 19.89 3.37
CA GLU A 99 -20.60 21.07 4.11
C GLU A 99 -19.43 21.92 4.61
N LEU A 100 -18.38 21.29 5.14
CA LEU A 100 -17.15 21.98 5.56
C LEU A 100 -16.49 22.71 4.38
N LEU A 101 -16.37 22.06 3.22
CA LEU A 101 -15.75 22.67 2.03
C LEU A 101 -16.59 23.80 1.43
N ALA A 102 -17.91 23.77 1.61
CA ALA A 102 -18.80 24.86 1.19
C ALA A 102 -18.57 26.13 2.03
N ASP A 103 -18.17 25.99 3.29
CA ASP A 103 -17.73 27.08 4.16
C ASP A 103 -16.19 27.20 4.17
N GLY A 104 -15.67 27.92 3.18
CA GLY A 104 -14.22 28.06 2.97
C GLY A 104 -13.45 28.67 4.16
N GLN A 105 -14.09 29.42 5.05
CA GLN A 105 -13.40 29.95 6.25
C GLN A 105 -13.25 28.88 7.33
N GLU A 106 -14.32 28.10 7.57
CA GLU A 106 -14.29 27.00 8.53
C GLU A 106 -13.34 25.88 8.07
N PHE A 107 -13.31 25.58 6.77
CA PHE A 107 -12.36 24.62 6.21
C PHE A 107 -10.89 25.00 6.47
N VAL A 108 -10.52 26.26 6.25
CA VAL A 108 -9.15 26.73 6.49
C VAL A 108 -8.81 26.67 7.99
N ARG A 109 -9.77 26.97 8.87
CA ARG A 109 -9.60 26.88 10.32
C ARG A 109 -9.28 25.45 10.76
N VAL A 110 -10.04 24.46 10.27
CA VAL A 110 -9.85 23.04 10.60
C VAL A 110 -8.50 22.50 10.12
N LEU A 111 -7.94 23.01 9.02
CA LEU A 111 -6.63 22.59 8.52
C LEU A 111 -5.43 23.10 9.35
N GLN A 112 -5.66 24.05 10.25
CA GLN A 112 -4.61 24.67 11.08
C GLN A 112 -4.51 24.07 12.49
N GLU A 113 -5.41 23.16 12.85
CA GLU A 113 -5.42 22.38 14.09
C GLU A 113 -4.60 21.08 13.96
#